data_AF-A0A7S0Q9Q6-F1
#
_entry.id   AF-A0A7S0Q9Q6-F1
#
_cell.length_a   1.000
_cell.length_b   1.000
_cell.length_c   1.000
_cell.angle_alpha   90.00
_cell.angle_beta   90.00
_cell.angle_gamma   90.00
#
_symmetry.space_group_name_H-M   'P 1'
#
loop_
_entity.id
_entity.type
_entity.pdbx_description
1 polymer ?
#
loop_
_entity_poly.entity_id
_entity_poly.type
_entity_poly.pdbx_seq_one_letter_code
_entity_poly.pdbx_strand_id
1 'polypeptide(L)'
;ERVFAMPPRSRAESGRNGRTNPATTARRPKKNVVRRSGGGMLSVAASSLWAVLCSHDFVLRREPDEHRRLLLSAFARSRLEASMLFWCYALSSFTYSAIGTAMLAYFCSRLPTVFHEAVPFSLDVFAALLVAQGPVSFAADVWARTLRGAPQHIFYLLDRMLATSMALLTFYIGLVCWRPHSTPVQAWIATLSLGGLLPFAFSQHALGRGHFHSFMAWHIGWHVSIPCVAAAWLGHTCCGWTVI
;
A
#
# COMPACT_ATOMS: atom_id res chain seq x y z
N GLU A 1 24.90 0.44 -50.69
CA GLU A 1 25.08 1.68 -49.89
C GLU A 1 24.23 2.79 -50.51
N ARG A 2 23.27 3.35 -49.78
CA ARG A 2 22.45 4.48 -50.24
C ARG A 2 22.60 5.62 -49.24
N VAL A 3 23.27 6.67 -49.71
CA VAL A 3 23.55 7.91 -48.99
C VAL A 3 22.29 8.76 -48.98
N PHE A 4 21.69 8.97 -47.81
CA PHE A 4 20.62 9.94 -47.61
C PHE A 4 21.24 11.28 -47.21
N ALA A 5 21.17 12.26 -48.11
CA ALA A 5 21.53 13.64 -47.85
C ALA A 5 20.39 14.33 -47.08
N MET A 6 20.69 14.85 -45.88
CA MET A 6 19.81 15.77 -45.15
C MET A 6 20.06 17.21 -45.61
N PRO A 7 19.03 18.02 -45.90
CA PRO A 7 19.18 19.46 -46.05
C PRO A 7 19.23 20.18 -44.68
N PRO A 8 19.92 21.33 -44.58
CA PRO A 8 20.16 22.04 -43.33
C PRO A 8 19.01 22.99 -42.91
N ARG A 9 18.91 23.11 -41.58
CA ARG A 9 18.36 24.16 -40.71
C ARG A 9 17.71 25.40 -41.36
N SER A 10 16.56 25.80 -40.79
CA SER A 10 16.25 27.22 -40.57
C SER A 10 15.90 27.46 -39.09
N ARG A 11 16.62 28.42 -38.51
CA ARG A 11 16.58 28.86 -37.12
C ARG A 11 15.71 30.12 -37.13
N ALA A 12 14.53 30.07 -36.52
CA ALA A 12 13.69 31.25 -36.32
C ALA A 12 13.94 31.80 -34.91
N GLU A 13 14.80 32.81 -34.82
CA GLU A 13 14.84 33.76 -33.71
C GLU A 13 13.78 34.83 -33.96
N SER A 14 12.87 35.04 -33.00
CA SER A 14 12.01 36.23 -32.96
C SER A 14 11.83 36.69 -31.52
N GLY A 15 12.65 37.69 -31.15
CA GLY A 15 12.17 39.01 -30.74
C GLY A 15 11.19 39.14 -29.56
N ARG A 16 11.75 39.65 -28.44
CA ARG A 16 11.23 40.72 -27.56
C ARG A 16 9.72 40.90 -27.37
N ASN A 17 9.29 40.96 -26.11
CA ASN A 17 8.91 42.25 -25.51
C ASN A 17 8.78 42.18 -23.99
N GLY A 18 9.42 43.13 -23.33
CA GLY A 18 9.37 43.32 -21.89
C GLY A 18 8.04 43.90 -21.42
N ARG A 19 7.63 43.49 -20.22
CA ARG A 19 6.63 44.19 -19.42
C ARG A 19 7.10 44.19 -17.96
N THR A 20 7.61 45.34 -17.55
CA THR A 20 7.77 45.75 -16.15
C THR A 20 6.39 46.06 -15.59
N ASN A 21 5.96 45.34 -14.56
CA ASN A 21 4.80 45.69 -13.76
C ASN A 21 5.25 46.21 -12.38
N PRO A 22 4.56 47.22 -11.83
CA PRO A 22 5.01 47.94 -10.64
C PRO A 22 4.71 47.15 -9.35
N ALA A 23 5.53 47.43 -8.34
CA ALA A 23 5.41 46.90 -7.00
C ALA A 23 4.18 47.47 -6.28
N THR A 24 3.18 46.61 -6.05
CA THR A 24 2.06 46.89 -5.14
C THR A 24 2.39 46.33 -3.76
N THR A 25 2.64 47.22 -2.81
CA THR A 25 2.84 46.94 -1.38
C THR A 25 1.51 46.53 -0.74
N ALA A 26 1.23 45.23 -0.72
CA ALA A 26 0.11 44.66 0.01
C ALA A 26 0.46 44.53 1.51
N ARG A 27 -0.22 45.32 2.35
CA ARG A 27 -0.27 45.20 3.81
C ARG A 27 -0.57 43.74 4.21
N ARG A 28 0.35 43.11 4.95
CA ARG A 28 0.11 41.80 5.59
C ARG A 28 -0.98 41.92 6.67
N PRO A 29 -2.05 41.11 6.63
CA PRO A 29 -2.96 41.00 7.77
C PRO A 29 -2.27 40.28 8.93
N LYS A 30 -2.44 40.80 10.15
CA LYS A 30 -1.98 40.19 11.40
C LYS A 30 -2.62 38.81 11.53
N LYS A 31 -1.80 37.75 11.60
CA LYS A 31 -2.25 36.39 11.90
C LYS A 31 -2.75 36.35 13.34
N ASN A 32 -4.06 36.22 13.51
CA ASN A 32 -4.65 35.76 14.77
C ASN A 32 -4.14 34.34 15.04
N VAL A 33 -3.33 34.20 16.07
CA VAL A 33 -2.88 32.90 16.60
C VAL A 33 -4.08 32.28 17.30
N VAL A 34 -4.89 31.56 16.53
CA VAL A 34 -5.95 30.71 17.08
C VAL A 34 -5.27 29.61 17.87
N ARG A 35 -5.53 29.60 19.19
CA ARG A 35 -5.22 28.50 20.12
C ARG A 35 -5.82 27.21 19.55
N ARG A 36 -5.01 26.39 18.88
CA ARG A 36 -5.38 25.04 18.45
C ARG A 36 -5.50 24.17 19.70
N SER A 37 -6.73 23.83 20.07
CA SER A 37 -7.03 22.82 21.08
C SER A 37 -6.47 21.46 20.64
N GLY A 38 -6.12 20.59 21.59
CA GLY A 38 -5.51 19.27 21.34
C GLY A 38 -6.29 18.36 20.39
N GLY A 39 -7.60 18.60 20.18
CA GLY A 39 -8.40 17.90 19.17
C GLY A 39 -7.95 18.18 17.73
N GLY A 40 -7.36 19.35 17.45
CA GLY A 40 -6.84 19.70 16.12
C GLY A 40 -5.56 18.94 15.75
N MET A 41 -4.75 18.52 16.72
CA MET A 41 -3.56 17.69 16.42
C MET A 41 -3.93 16.25 16.09
N LEU A 42 -4.94 15.68 16.76
CA LEU A 42 -5.47 14.36 16.44
C LEU A 42 -6.20 14.35 15.10
N SER A 43 -7.00 15.37 14.79
CA SER A 43 -7.66 15.48 13.48
C SER A 43 -6.64 15.71 12.36
N VAL A 44 -5.59 16.50 12.56
CA VAL A 44 -4.52 16.69 11.57
C VAL A 44 -3.69 15.42 11.42
N ALA A 45 -3.32 14.73 12.50
CA ALA A 45 -2.60 13.46 12.43
C ALA A 45 -3.43 12.37 11.73
N ALA A 46 -4.72 12.26 12.06
CA ALA A 46 -5.63 11.32 11.40
C ALA A 46 -5.88 11.69 9.93
N SER A 47 -6.02 12.98 9.61
CA SER A 47 -6.18 13.45 8.22
C SER A 47 -4.88 13.31 7.44
N SER A 48 -3.71 13.45 8.07
CA SER A 48 -2.40 13.24 7.47
C SER A 48 -2.08 11.75 7.31
N LEU A 49 -2.50 10.90 8.24
CA LEU A 49 -2.36 9.45 8.14
C LEU A 49 -3.34 8.90 7.10
N TRP A 50 -4.59 9.36 7.09
CA TRP A 50 -5.56 9.08 6.03
C TRP A 50 -5.08 9.62 4.70
N ALA A 51 -4.54 10.85 4.65
CA ALA A 51 -3.90 11.35 3.45
C ALA A 51 -2.73 10.45 3.07
N VAL A 52 -1.84 10.01 3.94
CA VAL A 52 -0.71 9.12 3.58
C VAL A 52 -1.21 7.75 3.10
N LEU A 53 -2.23 7.17 3.74
CA LEU A 53 -2.84 5.89 3.40
C LEU A 53 -3.71 5.95 2.14
N CYS A 54 -4.27 7.12 1.82
CA CYS A 54 -5.10 7.38 0.64
C CYS A 54 -4.38 8.25 -0.43
N SER A 55 -3.14 8.68 -0.20
CA SER A 55 -2.34 9.58 -1.07
C SER A 55 -1.74 8.86 -2.26
N HIS A 56 -2.31 7.72 -2.63
CA HIS A 56 -1.96 7.00 -3.85
C HIS A 56 -2.25 7.83 -5.12
N ASP A 57 -2.85 9.02 -4.99
CA ASP A 57 -3.08 10.01 -6.04
C ASP A 57 -2.03 11.14 -6.14
N PHE A 58 -0.96 11.16 -5.32
CA PHE A 58 0.15 12.06 -5.63
C PHE A 58 0.89 11.53 -6.86
N VAL A 59 0.50 12.08 -8.01
CA VAL A 59 1.22 12.27 -9.29
C VAL A 59 0.38 11.80 -10.47
N LEU A 60 -0.86 12.28 -10.63
CA LEU A 60 -1.50 12.27 -11.97
C LEU A 60 -2.25 13.57 -12.29
N ARG A 61 -1.51 14.67 -12.26
CA ARG A 61 -1.87 15.93 -12.95
C ARG A 61 -1.31 15.98 -14.38
N ARG A 62 -1.14 14.83 -15.05
CA ARG A 62 -0.79 14.74 -16.48
C ARG A 62 -1.97 14.14 -17.22
N GLU A 63 -2.05 14.43 -18.52
CA GLU A 63 -3.12 13.90 -19.37
C GLU A 63 -3.26 12.37 -19.18
N PRO A 64 -4.45 11.89 -18.79
CA PRO A 64 -4.66 10.50 -18.35
C PRO A 64 -4.19 9.48 -19.40
N ASP A 65 -4.31 9.81 -20.68
CA ASP A 65 -4.02 8.92 -21.80
C ASP A 65 -2.52 8.75 -22.08
N GLU A 66 -1.70 9.78 -21.87
CA GLU A 66 -0.25 9.67 -22.03
C GLU A 66 0.34 8.83 -20.89
N HIS A 67 -0.13 9.06 -19.67
CA HIS A 67 0.35 8.32 -18.52
C HIS A 67 -0.07 6.84 -18.57
N ARG A 68 -1.32 6.55 -18.95
CA ARG A 68 -1.79 5.18 -19.15
C ARG A 68 -0.90 4.42 -20.13
N ARG A 69 -0.53 5.05 -21.26
CA ARG A 69 0.38 4.45 -22.25
C ARG A 69 1.77 4.19 -21.67
N LEU A 70 2.31 5.13 -20.89
CA LEU A 70 3.59 4.97 -20.21
C LEU A 70 3.56 3.80 -19.21
N LEU A 71 2.55 3.71 -18.36
CA LEU A 71 2.39 2.59 -17.41
C LEU A 71 2.30 1.25 -18.14
N LEU A 72 1.45 1.15 -19.17
CA LEU A 72 1.29 -0.08 -19.95
C LEU A 72 2.61 -0.52 -20.59
N SER A 73 3.32 0.42 -21.23
CA SER A 73 4.61 0.11 -21.88
C SER A 73 5.69 -0.26 -20.87
N ALA A 74 5.70 0.35 -19.69
CA ALA A 74 6.68 0.06 -18.65
C ALA A 74 6.41 -1.29 -17.99
N PHE A 75 5.16 -1.58 -17.60
CA PHE A 75 4.81 -2.88 -17.04
C PHE A 75 4.94 -4.01 -18.07
N ALA A 76 4.63 -3.78 -19.35
CA ALA A 76 4.86 -4.75 -20.40
C ALA A 76 6.35 -5.09 -20.54
N ARG A 77 7.24 -4.09 -20.51
CA ARG A 77 8.70 -4.31 -20.49
C ARG A 77 9.16 -5.05 -19.24
N SER A 78 8.72 -4.62 -18.07
CA SER A 78 9.09 -5.27 -16.80
C SER A 78 8.64 -6.74 -16.73
N ARG A 79 7.52 -7.10 -17.35
CA ARG A 79 7.08 -8.50 -17.46
C ARG A 79 8.01 -9.37 -18.30
N LEU A 80 8.63 -8.79 -19.34
CA LEU A 80 9.56 -9.49 -20.21
C LEU A 80 10.95 -9.57 -19.59
N GLU A 81 11.43 -8.44 -19.04
CA GLU A 81 12.77 -8.32 -18.45
C GLU A 81 12.89 -9.04 -17.10
N ALA A 82 11.83 -9.06 -16.30
CA ALA A 82 11.82 -9.62 -14.95
C ALA A 82 10.58 -10.51 -14.70
N SER A 83 10.38 -11.51 -15.58
CA SER A 83 9.20 -12.39 -15.59
C SER A 83 8.97 -13.10 -14.25
N MET A 84 10.03 -13.61 -13.62
CA MET A 84 9.93 -14.25 -12.30
C MET A 84 9.44 -13.29 -11.23
N LEU A 85 10.00 -12.07 -11.18
CA LEU A 85 9.58 -11.04 -10.22
C LEU A 85 8.11 -10.66 -10.41
N PHE A 86 7.65 -10.55 -11.66
CA PHE A 86 6.25 -10.29 -11.96
C PHE A 86 5.33 -11.40 -11.45
N TRP A 87 5.68 -12.67 -11.66
CA TRP A 87 4.88 -13.79 -11.16
C TRP A 87 4.89 -13.87 -9.63
N CYS A 88 6.03 -13.62 -8.99
CA CYS A 88 6.08 -13.49 -7.52
C CYS A 88 5.20 -12.36 -7.02
N TYR A 89 5.20 -11.19 -7.68
CA TYR A 89 4.31 -10.07 -7.38
C TYR A 89 2.84 -10.47 -7.53
N ALA A 90 2.49 -11.12 -8.64
CA ALA A 90 1.13 -11.57 -8.89
C ALA A 90 0.64 -12.56 -7.83
N LEU A 91 1.43 -13.60 -7.54
CA LEU A 91 1.09 -14.63 -6.57
C LEU A 91 1.11 -14.11 -5.13
N SER A 92 1.96 -13.12 -4.82
CA SER A 92 2.01 -12.53 -3.48
C SER A 92 0.66 -11.94 -3.06
N SER A 93 -0.20 -11.53 -3.99
CA SER A 93 -1.55 -11.03 -3.65
C SER A 93 -2.37 -12.05 -2.86
N PHE A 94 -2.11 -13.35 -3.04
CA PHE A 94 -2.87 -14.44 -2.39
C PHE A 94 -2.31 -14.88 -1.04
N THR A 95 -1.25 -14.24 -0.53
CA THR A 95 -0.69 -14.56 0.81
C THR A 95 -1.72 -14.31 1.91
N TYR A 96 -2.52 -13.25 1.80
CA TYR A 96 -3.63 -12.98 2.71
C TYR A 96 -4.67 -14.09 2.67
N SER A 97 -5.03 -14.57 1.47
CA SER A 97 -5.99 -15.66 1.32
C SER A 97 -5.47 -16.97 1.88
N ALA A 98 -4.17 -17.24 1.75
CA ALA A 98 -3.55 -18.43 2.34
C ALA A 98 -3.66 -18.40 3.87
N ILE A 99 -3.37 -17.27 4.51
CA ILE A 99 -3.54 -17.11 5.96
C ILE A 99 -5.01 -17.18 6.37
N GLY A 100 -5.92 -16.49 5.67
CA GLY A 100 -7.35 -16.55 5.95
C GLY A 100 -7.89 -17.99 5.85
N THR A 101 -7.45 -18.74 4.84
CA THR A 101 -7.82 -20.17 4.69
C THR A 101 -7.25 -21.01 5.83
N ALA A 102 -5.98 -20.81 6.20
CA ALA A 102 -5.37 -21.52 7.32
C ALA A 102 -6.06 -21.20 8.66
N MET A 103 -6.52 -19.95 8.85
CA MET A 103 -7.32 -19.56 10.01
C MET A 103 -8.64 -20.32 10.05
N LEU A 104 -9.42 -20.30 8.96
CA LEU A 104 -10.71 -21.00 8.89
C LEU A 104 -10.57 -22.52 9.02
N ALA A 105 -9.59 -23.12 8.35
CA ALA A 105 -9.43 -24.57 8.30
C ALA A 105 -8.80 -25.16 9.57
N TYR A 106 -8.01 -24.36 10.30
CA TYR A 106 -7.21 -24.88 11.41
C TYR A 106 -7.22 -23.96 12.63
N PHE A 107 -6.71 -22.74 12.52
CA PHE A 107 -6.39 -21.95 13.73
C PHE A 107 -7.63 -21.52 14.53
N CYS A 108 -8.75 -21.15 13.89
CA CYS A 108 -9.97 -20.78 14.61
C CYS A 108 -10.53 -21.92 15.48
N SER A 109 -10.22 -23.18 15.18
CA SER A 109 -10.64 -24.33 16.02
C SER A 109 -9.65 -24.69 17.12
N ARG A 110 -8.41 -24.15 17.05
CA ARG A 110 -7.29 -24.51 17.93
C ARG A 110 -6.82 -23.36 18.82
N LEU A 111 -7.22 -22.14 18.51
CA LEU A 111 -6.87 -20.97 19.26
C LEU A 111 -7.56 -21.02 20.64
N PRO A 112 -6.84 -20.74 21.75
CA PRO A 112 -7.44 -20.78 23.08
C PRO A 112 -8.63 -19.84 23.21
N THR A 113 -9.69 -20.27 23.91
CA THR A 113 -10.97 -19.55 24.04
C THR A 113 -10.82 -18.10 24.49
N VAL A 114 -9.85 -17.81 25.37
CA VAL A 114 -9.56 -16.43 25.83
C VAL A 114 -9.28 -15.46 24.66
N PHE A 115 -8.64 -15.92 23.59
CA PHE A 115 -8.35 -15.07 22.43
C PHE A 115 -9.56 -14.89 21.51
N HIS A 116 -10.52 -15.83 21.53
CA HIS A 116 -11.80 -15.67 20.85
C HIS A 116 -12.67 -14.65 21.56
N GLU A 117 -12.75 -14.74 22.89
CA GLU A 117 -13.61 -13.87 23.71
C GLU A 117 -13.06 -12.44 23.83
N ALA A 118 -11.75 -12.26 23.65
CA ALA A 118 -11.11 -10.95 23.72
C ALA A 118 -11.45 -10.01 22.54
N VAL A 119 -11.94 -10.54 21.41
CA VAL A 119 -12.29 -9.74 20.23
C VAL A 119 -13.80 -9.50 20.14
N PRO A 120 -14.27 -8.27 19.83
CA PRO A 120 -15.70 -7.96 19.81
C PRO A 120 -16.41 -8.40 18.52
N PHE A 121 -15.82 -9.30 17.73
CA PHE A 121 -16.34 -9.78 16.46
C PHE A 121 -15.84 -11.20 16.16
N SER A 122 -16.50 -11.89 15.23
CA SER A 122 -16.12 -13.26 14.83
C SER A 122 -14.79 -13.27 14.06
N LEU A 123 -13.84 -14.08 14.55
CA LEU A 123 -12.57 -14.35 13.87
C LEU A 123 -12.77 -15.08 12.53
N ASP A 124 -13.86 -15.83 12.36
CA ASP A 124 -14.19 -16.50 11.09
C ASP A 124 -14.57 -15.48 10.02
N VAL A 125 -15.33 -14.44 10.39
CA VAL A 125 -15.65 -13.33 9.48
C VAL A 125 -14.38 -12.58 9.08
N PHE A 126 -13.50 -12.30 10.04
CA PHE A 126 -12.20 -11.68 9.76
C PHE A 126 -11.35 -12.56 8.82
N ALA A 127 -11.29 -13.86 9.05
CA ALA A 127 -10.55 -14.80 8.20
C ALA A 127 -11.17 -14.91 6.79
N ALA A 128 -12.50 -14.90 6.66
CA ALA A 128 -13.18 -14.87 5.36
C ALA A 128 -12.87 -13.59 4.57
N LEU A 129 -12.76 -12.44 5.26
CA LEU A 129 -12.32 -11.19 4.63
C LEU A 129 -10.86 -11.27 4.14
N LEU A 130 -9.97 -11.96 4.87
CA LEU A 130 -8.61 -12.24 4.40
C LEU A 130 -8.60 -13.14 3.15
N VAL A 131 -9.50 -14.14 3.08
CA VAL A 131 -9.69 -14.96 1.88
C VAL A 131 -10.12 -14.10 0.69
N ALA A 132 -11.09 -13.21 0.88
CA ALA A 132 -11.56 -12.30 -0.17
C ALA A 132 -10.53 -11.23 -0.56
N GLN A 133 -9.66 -10.81 0.36
CA GLN A 133 -8.63 -9.81 0.12
C GLN A 133 -7.71 -10.21 -1.03
N GLY A 134 -7.28 -11.47 -1.14
CA GLY A 134 -6.32 -11.85 -2.18
C GLY A 134 -6.80 -11.69 -3.62
N PRO A 135 -8.00 -12.18 -4.01
CA PRO A 135 -8.60 -11.90 -5.30
C PRO A 135 -8.77 -10.39 -5.58
N VAL A 136 -9.17 -9.62 -4.57
CA VAL A 136 -9.36 -8.16 -4.69
C VAL A 136 -8.02 -7.46 -4.91
N SER A 137 -6.97 -7.84 -4.17
CA SER A 137 -5.60 -7.36 -4.35
C SER A 137 -5.04 -7.74 -5.71
N PHE A 138 -5.25 -8.98 -6.18
CA PHE A 138 -4.85 -9.38 -7.52
C PHE A 138 -5.55 -8.53 -8.60
N ALA A 139 -6.86 -8.32 -8.45
CA ALA A 139 -7.65 -7.52 -9.38
C ALA A 139 -7.17 -6.05 -9.43
N ALA A 140 -6.81 -5.47 -8.29
CA ALA A 140 -6.27 -4.11 -8.20
C ALA A 140 -4.82 -4.03 -8.72
N ASP A 141 -3.92 -4.79 -8.11
CA ASP A 141 -2.48 -4.64 -8.25
C ASP A 141 -1.93 -5.29 -9.51
N VAL A 142 -2.54 -6.35 -10.02
CA VAL A 142 -2.09 -7.05 -11.24
C VAL A 142 -3.00 -6.67 -12.40
N TRP A 143 -4.28 -7.01 -12.34
CA TRP A 143 -5.19 -6.86 -13.47
C TRP A 143 -5.42 -5.38 -13.83
N ALA A 144 -5.83 -4.55 -12.87
CA ALA A 144 -6.09 -3.14 -13.13
C ALA A 144 -4.78 -2.35 -13.36
N ARG A 145 -3.76 -2.52 -12.50
CA ARG A 145 -2.47 -1.79 -12.64
C ARG A 145 -1.71 -2.15 -13.88
N THR A 146 -1.37 -3.43 -14.00
CA THR A 146 -0.29 -3.87 -14.89
C THR A 146 -0.83 -4.31 -16.24
N LEU A 147 -2.00 -4.96 -16.26
CA LEU A 147 -2.58 -5.49 -17.50
C LEU A 147 -3.49 -4.48 -18.20
N ARG A 148 -4.30 -3.72 -17.44
CA ARG A 148 -5.21 -2.70 -17.99
C ARG A 148 -4.60 -1.29 -18.04
N GLY A 149 -3.58 -1.02 -17.22
CA GLY A 149 -2.98 0.31 -17.11
C GLY A 149 -3.96 1.35 -16.56
N ALA A 150 -4.88 0.94 -15.70
CA ALA A 150 -5.98 1.75 -15.20
C ALA A 150 -5.76 2.04 -13.70
N PRO A 151 -4.86 2.97 -13.32
CA PRO A 151 -4.46 3.18 -11.93
C PRO A 151 -5.60 3.65 -11.00
N GLN A 152 -6.72 4.14 -11.56
CA GLN A 152 -7.91 4.62 -10.84
C GLN A 152 -9.12 3.71 -11.04
N HIS A 153 -8.91 2.40 -11.12
CA HIS A 153 -9.99 1.41 -11.24
C HIS A 153 -10.73 1.18 -9.90
N ILE A 154 -12.02 0.84 -9.94
CA ILE A 154 -12.83 0.56 -8.73
C ILE A 154 -12.22 -0.52 -7.83
N PHE A 155 -11.57 -1.53 -8.43
CA PHE A 155 -10.86 -2.57 -7.69
C PHE A 155 -9.76 -2.01 -6.79
N TYR A 156 -9.09 -0.92 -7.16
CA TYR A 156 -8.15 -0.27 -6.26
C TYR A 156 -8.82 0.34 -5.05
N LEU A 157 -9.92 1.06 -5.24
CA LEU A 157 -10.63 1.66 -4.12
C LEU A 157 -11.07 0.58 -3.13
N LEU A 158 -11.69 -0.49 -3.65
CA LEU A 158 -12.13 -1.64 -2.86
C LEU A 158 -10.96 -2.30 -2.14
N ASP A 159 -9.87 -2.57 -2.85
CA ASP A 159 -8.68 -3.19 -2.30
C ASP A 159 -8.02 -2.34 -1.21
N ARG A 160 -7.89 -1.02 -1.42
CA ARG A 160 -7.30 -0.12 -0.43
C ARG A 160 -8.18 0.01 0.80
N MET A 161 -9.48 0.18 0.62
CA MET A 161 -10.44 0.22 1.74
C MET A 161 -10.39 -1.07 2.55
N LEU A 162 -10.39 -2.22 1.90
CA LEU A 162 -10.34 -3.52 2.56
C LEU A 162 -8.97 -3.73 3.23
N ALA A 163 -7.86 -3.52 2.52
CA ALA A 163 -6.50 -3.67 3.06
C ALA A 163 -6.26 -2.77 4.28
N THR A 164 -6.65 -1.49 4.22
CA THR A 164 -6.49 -0.56 5.34
C THR A 164 -7.36 -0.98 6.52
N SER A 165 -8.63 -1.33 6.28
CA SER A 165 -9.53 -1.78 7.35
C SER A 165 -9.01 -3.05 8.01
N MET A 166 -8.55 -4.02 7.21
CA MET A 166 -7.98 -5.28 7.68
C MET A 166 -6.66 -5.09 8.43
N ALA A 167 -5.80 -4.16 7.99
CA ALA A 167 -4.58 -3.82 8.71
C ALA A 167 -4.88 -3.19 10.08
N LEU A 168 -5.81 -2.23 10.13
CA LEU A 168 -6.26 -1.63 11.39
C LEU A 168 -6.85 -2.68 12.34
N LEU A 169 -7.71 -3.57 11.82
CA LEU A 169 -8.25 -4.68 12.61
C LEU A 169 -7.15 -5.64 13.08
N THR A 170 -6.19 -5.99 12.23
CA THR A 170 -5.06 -6.86 12.59
C THR A 170 -4.25 -6.26 13.75
N PHE A 171 -3.92 -4.98 13.67
CA PHE A 171 -3.21 -4.29 14.75
C PHE A 171 -4.06 -4.17 16.02
N TYR A 172 -5.35 -3.88 15.89
CA TYR A 172 -6.27 -3.82 17.03
C TYR A 172 -6.37 -5.18 17.74
N ILE A 173 -6.58 -6.26 16.99
CA ILE A 173 -6.63 -7.63 17.52
C ILE A 173 -5.31 -7.97 18.24
N GLY A 174 -4.18 -7.84 17.55
CA GLY A 174 -2.89 -8.32 18.07
C GLY A 174 -2.30 -7.45 19.19
N LEU A 175 -2.43 -6.12 19.09
CA LEU A 175 -1.75 -5.18 19.99
C LEU A 175 -2.65 -4.64 21.10
N VAL A 176 -3.97 -4.77 20.97
CA VAL A 176 -4.93 -4.29 21.99
C VAL A 176 -5.70 -5.45 22.59
N CYS A 177 -6.47 -6.20 21.80
CA CYS A 177 -7.35 -7.25 22.34
C CYS A 177 -6.57 -8.43 22.92
N TRP A 178 -5.59 -8.96 22.18
CA TRP A 178 -4.82 -10.12 22.60
C TRP A 178 -3.67 -9.78 23.53
N ARG A 179 -3.28 -8.51 23.65
CA ARG A 179 -2.11 -8.07 24.41
C ARG A 179 -2.14 -8.45 25.90
N PRO A 180 -3.27 -8.31 26.64
CA PRO A 180 -3.36 -8.72 28.05
C PRO A 180 -3.21 -10.23 28.27
N HIS A 181 -3.48 -11.02 27.23
CA HIS A 181 -3.47 -12.48 27.27
C HIS A 181 -2.22 -13.08 26.60
N SER A 182 -1.38 -12.24 26.01
CA SER A 182 -0.18 -12.65 25.28
C SER A 182 1.03 -12.74 26.20
N THR A 183 1.82 -13.79 26.05
CA THR A 183 3.18 -13.87 26.58
C THR A 183 4.07 -12.77 25.99
N PRO A 184 5.23 -12.44 26.61
CA PRO A 184 6.17 -11.48 26.03
C PRO A 184 6.59 -11.82 24.60
N VAL A 185 6.78 -13.11 24.30
CA VAL A 185 7.15 -13.59 22.95
C VAL A 185 6.03 -13.35 21.95
N GLN A 186 4.80 -13.73 22.28
CA GLN A 186 3.63 -13.48 21.43
C GLN A 186 3.45 -11.99 21.13
N ALA A 187 3.61 -11.14 22.14
CA ALA A 187 3.50 -9.70 21.95
C ALA A 187 4.63 -9.14 21.08
N TRP A 188 5.85 -9.62 21.26
CA TRP A 188 6.98 -9.22 20.41
C TRP A 188 6.74 -9.60 18.94
N ILE A 189 6.31 -10.84 18.68
CA ILE A 189 5.92 -11.29 17.33
C ILE A 189 4.83 -10.36 16.77
N ALA A 190 3.77 -10.07 17.55
CA ALA A 190 2.71 -9.18 17.13
C ALA A 190 3.24 -7.77 16.76
N THR A 191 4.21 -7.22 17.50
CA THR A 191 4.80 -5.91 17.17
C THR A 191 5.60 -5.89 15.86
N LEU A 192 6.15 -7.03 15.40
CA LEU A 192 6.84 -7.11 14.11
C LEU A 192 5.93 -6.78 12.92
N SER A 193 4.62 -6.91 13.07
CA SER A 193 3.65 -6.54 12.03
C SER A 193 3.73 -5.06 11.65
N LEU A 194 4.17 -4.18 12.56
CA LEU A 194 4.43 -2.76 12.28
C LEU A 194 5.56 -2.57 11.27
N GLY A 195 6.51 -3.50 11.22
CA GLY A 195 7.58 -3.53 10.22
C GLY A 195 7.06 -3.65 8.79
N GLY A 196 5.87 -4.23 8.59
CA GLY A 196 5.19 -4.32 7.28
C GLY A 196 4.80 -2.96 6.68
N LEU A 197 4.81 -1.88 7.46
CA LEU A 197 4.58 -0.52 6.95
C LEU A 197 5.77 0.01 6.14
N LEU A 198 6.99 -0.47 6.41
CA LEU A 198 8.19 -0.09 5.67
C LEU A 198 8.15 -0.53 4.21
N PRO A 199 7.96 -1.82 3.87
CA PRO A 199 7.88 -2.25 2.47
C PRO A 199 6.69 -1.60 1.74
N PHE A 200 5.57 -1.32 2.44
CA PHE A 200 4.50 -0.51 1.88
C PHE A 200 5.00 0.88 1.49
N ALA A 201 5.61 1.64 2.40
CA ALA A 201 6.12 2.98 2.11
C ALA A 201 7.14 2.98 0.96
N PHE A 202 8.08 2.02 0.94
CA PHE A 202 9.06 1.89 -0.14
C PHE A 202 8.43 1.51 -1.48
N SER A 203 7.40 0.66 -1.49
CA SER A 203 6.66 0.33 -2.71
C SER A 203 6.03 1.59 -3.32
N GLN A 204 5.34 2.39 -2.52
CA GLN A 204 4.70 3.62 -2.98
C GLN A 204 5.71 4.64 -3.47
N HIS A 205 6.84 4.76 -2.75
CA HIS A 205 7.94 5.62 -3.16
C HIS A 205 8.53 5.23 -4.52
N ALA A 206 8.78 3.93 -4.73
CA ALA A 206 9.29 3.41 -6.00
C ALA A 206 8.28 3.62 -7.13
N LEU A 207 6.98 3.43 -6.87
CA LEU A 207 5.91 3.66 -7.83
C LEU A 207 5.86 5.14 -8.26
N GLY A 208 5.91 6.07 -7.31
CA GLY A 208 5.94 7.51 -7.58
C GLY A 208 7.15 7.99 -8.39
N ARG A 209 8.24 7.19 -8.41
CA ARG A 209 9.44 7.43 -9.24
C ARG A 209 9.47 6.65 -10.55
N GLY A 210 8.45 5.85 -10.84
CA GLY A 210 8.40 4.99 -12.03
C GLY A 210 9.42 3.84 -12.01
N HIS A 211 9.92 3.45 -10.82
CA HIS A 211 10.86 2.34 -10.66
C HIS A 211 10.09 1.02 -10.47
N PHE A 212 9.54 0.47 -11.56
CA PHE A 212 8.57 -0.64 -11.50
C PHE A 212 9.12 -1.96 -10.92
N HIS A 213 10.38 -2.30 -11.17
CA HIS A 213 10.99 -3.50 -10.57
C HIS A 213 11.11 -3.37 -9.05
N SER A 214 11.61 -2.22 -8.57
CA SER A 214 11.68 -1.92 -7.14
C SER A 214 10.30 -1.87 -6.50
N PHE A 215 9.32 -1.27 -7.19
CA PHE A 215 7.92 -1.28 -6.76
C PHE A 215 7.43 -2.72 -6.53
N MET A 216 7.54 -3.61 -7.53
CA MET A 216 7.09 -5.00 -7.40
C MET A 216 7.79 -5.74 -6.25
N ALA A 217 9.11 -5.57 -6.09
CA ALA A 217 9.87 -6.21 -5.02
C ALA A 217 9.42 -5.75 -3.62
N TRP A 218 9.30 -4.45 -3.41
CA TRP A 218 8.82 -3.91 -2.13
C TRP A 218 7.36 -4.27 -1.86
N HIS A 219 6.54 -4.32 -2.90
CA HIS A 219 5.13 -4.67 -2.78
C HIS A 219 4.92 -6.16 -2.44
N ILE A 220 5.75 -7.06 -2.98
CA ILE A 220 5.83 -8.46 -2.50
C ILE A 220 6.16 -8.49 -1.02
N GLY A 221 7.17 -7.73 -0.59
CA GLY A 221 7.54 -7.62 0.82
C GLY A 221 6.38 -7.16 1.70
N TRP A 222 5.57 -6.21 1.23
CA TRP A 222 4.37 -5.76 1.92
C TRP A 222 3.32 -6.89 2.01
N HIS A 223 3.01 -7.55 0.90
CA HIS A 223 2.07 -8.68 0.85
C HIS A 223 2.49 -9.86 1.73
N VAL A 224 3.79 -10.12 1.91
CA VAL A 224 4.27 -11.28 2.67
C VAL A 224 4.50 -10.96 4.15
N SER A 225 4.93 -9.74 4.48
CA SER A 225 5.37 -9.37 5.85
C SER A 225 4.32 -9.62 6.93
N ILE A 226 3.11 -9.08 6.80
CA ILE A 226 2.03 -9.23 7.79
C ILE A 226 1.54 -10.68 7.86
N PRO A 227 1.27 -11.37 6.72
CA PRO A 227 0.96 -12.80 6.72
C PRO A 227 1.98 -13.69 7.43
N CYS A 228 3.28 -13.44 7.25
CA CYS A 228 4.33 -14.20 7.95
C CYS A 228 4.28 -13.98 9.47
N VAL A 229 4.07 -12.74 9.91
CA VAL A 229 3.91 -12.44 11.35
C VAL A 229 2.66 -13.13 11.91
N ALA A 230 1.55 -13.09 11.18
CA ALA A 230 0.31 -13.77 11.57
C ALA A 230 0.51 -15.30 11.66
N ALA A 231 1.17 -15.92 10.67
CA ALA A 231 1.50 -17.34 10.69
C ALA A 231 2.38 -17.72 11.89
N ALA A 232 3.42 -16.92 12.17
CA ALA A 232 4.31 -17.14 13.31
C ALA A 232 3.55 -17.02 14.64
N TRP A 233 2.71 -15.99 14.78
CA TRP A 233 1.92 -15.78 16.00
C TRP A 233 0.89 -16.89 16.21
N LEU A 234 0.13 -17.25 15.17
CA LEU A 234 -0.90 -18.30 15.22
C LEU A 234 -0.26 -19.67 15.46
N GLY A 235 0.84 -19.98 14.78
CA GLY A 235 1.60 -21.22 14.97
C GLY A 235 2.15 -21.33 16.40
N HIS A 236 2.77 -20.27 16.91
CA HIS A 236 3.27 -20.24 18.28
C HIS A 236 2.15 -20.44 19.30
N THR A 237 1.01 -19.78 19.10
CA THR A 237 -0.12 -19.78 20.05
C THR A 237 -0.92 -21.08 20.02
N CYS A 238 -1.21 -21.62 18.82
CA CYS A 238 -2.10 -22.77 18.67
C CYS A 238 -1.36 -24.11 18.74
N CYS A 239 -0.12 -24.17 18.26
CA CYS A 239 0.64 -25.41 18.23
C CYS A 239 1.54 -25.58 19.45
N GLY A 240 1.60 -24.58 20.33
CA GLY A 240 2.53 -24.57 21.45
C GLY A 240 3.92 -24.88 20.95
N TRP A 241 4.57 -23.94 20.25
CA TRP A 241 6.04 -23.89 20.33
C TRP A 241 6.38 -23.53 21.78
N THR A 242 6.13 -24.50 22.68
CA THR A 242 6.64 -24.60 24.03
C THR A 242 8.13 -24.77 23.84
N VAL A 243 8.82 -23.64 23.69
CA VAL A 243 10.20 -23.57 24.12
C VAL A 243 10.16 -23.86 25.61
N ILE A 244 10.45 -25.12 25.93
CA ILE A 244 10.98 -25.58 27.20
C ILE A 244 12.16 -24.68 27.56
#